data_AF-A0A421JS34-F1
#
_entry.id   AF-A0A421JS34-F1
#
_cell.length_a   1.000
_cell.length_b   1.000
_cell.length_c   1.000
_cell.angle_alpha   90.00
_cell.angle_beta   90.00
_cell.angle_gamma   90.00
#
_symmetry.space_group_name_H-M   'P 1'
#
loop_
_entity.id
_entity.type
_entity.pdbx_description
1 polymer ?
#
loop_
_entity_poly.entity_id
_entity_poly.type
_entity_poly.pdbx_seq_one_letter_code
_entity_poly.pdbx_strand_id
1 'polypeptide(L)'
;MYDLNIPWPVDNYTAKPTPSQITQLKNTIITNYTLGITHQVINYSITVETTKIPINTPHEINPINIATLELGQFPKLKLFTRLTLVVTDSSKIQHLTKLQNHFDIIAIQPQTEKCLQLTITNLDIDLISLNLSTRLPFFLKHKIIGMAIEKGIKFEICYNWLISGSIGYDGNHANLQLIKKNFFNNVLQLIRASRSRGLVVSSGASQPLQLRNSNDILIILKTLGLDKSRGKSCVTVNPERVLVNGRLRIKSYKQTISVNNDVNLGENDCENQVKKSDLQGYKRKLTDTDTGKLLKKFKS
;
A
#
# COMPACT_ATOMS: atom_id res chain seq x y z
N MET A 1 6.68 4.96 -10.96
CA MET A 1 5.91 3.69 -10.89
C MET A 1 5.88 3.25 -9.45
N TYR A 2 4.81 2.58 -9.04
CA TYR A 2 4.52 2.27 -7.64
C TYR A 2 4.33 0.77 -7.46
N ASP A 3 4.82 0.24 -6.34
CA ASP A 3 4.43 -1.07 -5.84
C ASP A 3 3.98 -0.93 -4.39
N LEU A 4 2.70 -1.21 -4.13
CA LEU A 4 2.08 -0.96 -2.83
C LEU A 4 2.12 -2.16 -1.87
N ASN A 5 2.80 -3.26 -2.23
CA ASN A 5 2.76 -4.47 -1.42
C ASN A 5 4.05 -5.30 -1.50
N ILE A 6 5.05 -4.90 -0.74
CA ILE A 6 6.20 -5.77 -0.45
C ILE A 6 6.01 -6.31 0.97
N PRO A 7 5.76 -7.61 1.18
CA PRO A 7 5.44 -8.15 2.49
C PRO A 7 6.62 -8.03 3.45
N TRP A 8 6.35 -7.55 4.66
CA TRP A 8 7.26 -7.65 5.79
C TRP A 8 7.42 -9.12 6.19
N PRO A 9 8.62 -9.60 6.56
CA PRO A 9 8.86 -11.04 6.75
C PRO A 9 8.13 -11.69 7.94
N VAL A 10 7.51 -10.91 8.82
CA VAL A 10 6.83 -11.38 10.03
C VAL A 10 5.42 -10.78 10.08
N ASP A 11 4.47 -11.54 10.62
CA ASP A 11 3.03 -11.23 10.64
C ASP A 11 2.45 -11.02 12.06
N ASN A 12 3.32 -11.00 13.07
CA ASN A 12 2.96 -10.85 14.48
C ASN A 12 3.90 -9.87 15.19
N TYR A 13 3.49 -9.39 16.37
CA TYR A 13 4.27 -8.44 17.19
C TYR A 13 5.30 -9.13 18.10
N THR A 14 5.21 -10.45 18.26
CA THR A 14 6.05 -11.22 19.19
C THR A 14 7.42 -11.57 18.60
N ALA A 15 7.47 -11.86 17.29
CA ALA A 15 8.69 -12.24 16.61
C ALA A 15 9.32 -11.03 15.91
N LYS A 16 10.65 -10.98 15.91
CA LYS A 16 11.42 -10.03 15.09
C LYS A 16 11.97 -10.75 13.86
N PRO A 17 12.09 -10.08 12.70
CA PRO A 17 12.67 -10.69 11.51
C PRO A 17 14.11 -11.12 11.76
N THR A 18 14.48 -12.28 11.20
CA THR A 18 15.85 -12.77 11.21
C THR A 18 16.74 -11.98 10.23
N PRO A 19 18.07 -11.92 10.43
CA PRO A 19 18.97 -11.23 9.50
C PRO A 19 18.89 -11.74 8.05
N SER A 20 18.66 -13.05 7.86
CA SER A 20 18.45 -13.65 6.54
C SER A 20 17.18 -13.13 5.86
N GLN A 21 16.06 -13.06 6.59
CA GLN A 21 14.81 -12.51 6.09
C GLN A 21 14.92 -11.02 5.73
N ILE A 22 15.65 -10.24 6.52
CA ILE A 22 15.93 -8.83 6.20
C ILE A 22 16.77 -8.72 4.93
N THR A 23 17.78 -9.57 4.77
CA THR A 23 18.61 -9.60 3.55
C THR A 23 17.77 -9.95 2.32
N GLN A 24 16.86 -10.91 2.43
CA GLN A 24 15.92 -11.26 1.38
C GLN A 24 14.98 -10.10 1.03
N LEU A 25 14.45 -9.40 2.03
CA LEU A 25 13.63 -8.20 1.82
C LEU A 25 14.41 -7.10 1.07
N LYS A 26 15.66 -6.83 1.48
CA LYS A 26 16.55 -5.88 0.79
C LYS A 26 16.75 -6.29 -0.68
N ASN A 27 17.05 -7.55 -0.95
CA ASN A 27 17.22 -8.07 -2.30
C ASN A 27 15.96 -7.90 -3.16
N THR A 28 14.78 -8.13 -2.58
CA THR A 28 13.49 -7.91 -3.27
C THR A 28 13.30 -6.43 -3.60
N ILE A 29 13.52 -5.52 -2.65
CA ILE A 29 13.38 -4.07 -2.87
C ILE A 29 14.35 -3.57 -3.97
N ILE A 30 15.60 -4.03 -3.91
CA ILE A 30 16.64 -3.67 -4.88
C ILE A 30 16.26 -4.17 -6.28
N THR A 31 15.83 -5.42 -6.39
CA THR A 31 15.40 -6.00 -7.67
C THR A 31 14.17 -5.28 -8.22
N ASN A 32 13.23 -4.89 -7.37
CA ASN A 32 12.06 -4.13 -7.79
C ASN A 32 12.44 -2.73 -8.30
N TYR A 33 13.47 -2.13 -7.68
CA TYR A 33 14.03 -0.85 -8.12
C TYR A 33 14.73 -0.98 -9.48
N THR A 34 15.50 -2.05 -9.73
CA THR A 34 16.15 -2.28 -11.03
C THR A 34 15.13 -2.51 -12.16
N LEU A 35 13.93 -3.04 -11.84
CA LEU A 35 12.79 -3.13 -12.76
C LEU A 35 12.12 -1.77 -13.05
N GLY A 36 12.59 -0.67 -12.46
CA GLY A 36 12.12 0.69 -12.70
C GLY A 36 11.04 1.19 -11.73
N ILE A 37 10.75 0.46 -10.65
CA ILE A 37 9.77 0.87 -9.63
C ILE A 37 10.47 1.69 -8.54
N THR A 38 10.14 2.98 -8.49
CA THR A 38 10.80 3.96 -7.61
C THR A 38 10.11 4.10 -6.25
N HIS A 39 8.78 4.02 -6.20
CA HIS A 39 8.02 4.15 -4.95
C HIS A 39 7.55 2.77 -4.53
N GLN A 40 8.03 2.30 -3.39
CA GLN A 40 7.75 0.96 -2.89
C GLN A 40 7.20 1.04 -1.47
N VAL A 41 6.22 0.19 -1.17
CA VAL A 41 5.55 0.19 0.13
C VAL A 41 5.72 -1.16 0.80
N ILE A 42 6.27 -1.13 2.01
CA ILE A 42 6.48 -2.31 2.85
C ILE A 42 5.19 -2.56 3.64
N ASN A 43 4.58 -3.72 3.41
CA ASN A 43 3.30 -4.10 3.98
C ASN A 43 3.48 -5.02 5.19
N TYR A 44 2.97 -4.59 6.34
CA TYR A 44 2.82 -5.43 7.52
C TYR A 44 1.40 -5.98 7.59
N SER A 45 1.25 -7.30 7.46
CA SER A 45 -0.05 -7.98 7.48
C SER A 45 -0.34 -8.60 8.83
N ILE A 46 -1.53 -8.31 9.38
CA ILE A 46 -1.93 -8.75 10.71
C ILE A 46 -3.34 -9.34 10.66
N THR A 47 -3.56 -10.47 11.32
CA THR A 47 -4.90 -11.03 11.53
C THR A 47 -5.46 -10.55 12.86
N VAL A 48 -6.48 -9.70 12.80
CA VAL A 48 -7.01 -8.96 13.96
C VAL A 48 -7.54 -9.91 15.05
N GLU A 49 -7.94 -11.13 14.69
CA GLU A 49 -8.47 -12.10 15.63
C GLU A 49 -7.41 -12.78 16.49
N THR A 50 -6.23 -13.04 15.94
CA THR A 50 -5.19 -13.84 16.59
C THR A 50 -4.13 -12.99 17.27
N THR A 51 -3.88 -11.79 16.75
CA THR A 51 -2.79 -10.94 17.24
C THR A 51 -3.30 -9.87 18.19
N LYS A 52 -2.67 -9.74 19.36
CA LYS A 52 -2.88 -8.61 20.26
C LYS A 52 -2.05 -7.42 19.77
N ILE A 53 -2.72 -6.33 19.43
CA ILE A 53 -2.07 -5.11 18.95
C ILE A 53 -1.63 -4.28 20.17
N PRO A 54 -0.36 -3.83 20.23
CA PRO A 54 0.15 -3.05 21.35
C PRO A 54 -0.34 -1.59 21.31
N ILE A 55 -1.63 -1.38 21.58
CA ILE A 55 -2.27 -0.05 21.51
C ILE A 55 -1.70 0.91 22.58
N ASN A 56 -1.23 0.37 23.71
CA ASN A 56 -0.69 1.15 24.83
C ASN A 56 0.74 1.64 24.59
N THR A 57 1.46 1.10 23.60
CA THR A 57 2.83 1.49 23.25
C THR A 57 2.86 1.99 21.79
N PRO A 58 2.54 3.28 21.55
CA PRO A 58 2.38 3.84 20.20
C PRO A 58 3.60 3.71 19.27
N HIS A 59 4.80 3.57 19.85
CA HIS A 59 6.05 3.40 19.10
C HIS A 59 6.24 1.97 18.57
N GLU A 60 5.57 0.98 19.15
CA GLU A 60 5.70 -0.43 18.77
C GLU A 60 4.62 -0.87 17.78
N ILE A 61 3.59 -0.04 17.56
CA ILE A 61 2.49 -0.32 16.61
C ILE A 61 3.02 -0.54 15.18
N ASN A 62 4.03 0.24 14.77
CA ASN A 62 4.71 0.05 13.48
C ASN A 62 6.12 -0.53 13.73
N PRO A 63 6.32 -1.84 13.50
CA PRO A 63 7.61 -2.48 13.72
C PRO A 63 8.62 -2.22 12.58
N ILE A 64 8.19 -1.60 11.48
CA ILE A 64 9.03 -1.36 10.31
C ILE A 64 9.85 -0.09 10.54
N ASN A 65 11.15 -0.26 10.75
CA ASN A 65 12.09 0.86 10.74
C ASN A 65 12.78 0.91 9.37
N ILE A 66 12.43 1.90 8.54
CA ILE A 66 12.99 2.05 7.19
C ILE A 66 14.50 2.38 7.24
N ALA A 67 14.95 3.12 8.26
CA ALA A 67 16.34 3.54 8.37
C ALA A 67 17.31 2.35 8.49
N THR A 68 16.89 1.24 9.12
CA THR A 68 17.73 0.05 9.32
C THR A 68 17.95 -0.74 8.03
N LEU A 69 17.23 -0.43 6.95
CA LEU A 69 17.42 -1.11 5.66
C LEU A 69 18.67 -0.61 4.92
N GLU A 70 19.21 0.56 5.27
CA GLU A 70 20.46 1.11 4.72
C GLU A 70 20.51 1.16 3.18
N LEU A 71 19.40 1.54 2.54
CA LEU A 71 19.26 1.58 1.07
C LEU A 71 19.63 2.95 0.47
N GLY A 72 20.49 3.73 1.16
CA GLY A 72 20.86 5.09 0.77
C GLY A 72 21.60 5.21 -0.56
N GLN A 73 22.11 4.09 -1.10
CA GLN A 73 22.74 4.04 -2.43
C GLN A 73 21.75 4.25 -3.60
N PHE A 74 20.44 4.21 -3.35
CA PHE A 74 19.41 4.37 -4.38
C PHE A 74 18.65 5.70 -4.22
N PRO A 75 19.12 6.81 -4.82
CA PRO A 75 18.59 8.15 -4.53
C PRO A 75 17.11 8.35 -4.94
N LYS A 76 16.64 7.61 -5.96
CA LYS A 76 15.26 7.68 -6.45
C LYS A 76 14.31 6.71 -5.74
N LEU A 77 14.82 5.83 -4.87
CA LEU A 77 14.00 4.87 -4.14
C LEU A 77 13.32 5.57 -2.98
N LYS A 78 11.98 5.52 -2.95
CA LYS A 78 11.16 6.03 -1.84
C LYS A 78 10.42 4.87 -1.20
N LEU A 79 10.61 4.72 0.11
CA LEU A 79 10.00 3.66 0.90
C LEU A 79 8.91 4.25 1.81
N PHE A 80 7.80 3.53 1.89
CA PHE A 80 6.65 3.85 2.74
C PHE A 80 6.20 2.62 3.51
N THR A 81 5.39 2.83 4.52
CA THR A 81 4.84 1.75 5.35
C THR A 81 3.35 1.56 5.11
N ARG A 82 2.91 0.30 5.07
CA ARG A 82 1.50 -0.08 4.94
C ARG A 82 1.14 -1.09 6.01
N LEU A 83 -0.08 -0.97 6.53
CA LEU A 83 -0.71 -1.98 7.37
C LEU A 83 -1.85 -2.66 6.60
N THR A 84 -1.85 -3.99 6.54
CA THR A 84 -2.98 -4.77 6.04
C THR A 84 -3.62 -5.55 7.18
N LEU A 85 -4.89 -5.25 7.48
CA LEU A 85 -5.63 -5.92 8.54
C LEU A 85 -6.57 -6.96 7.94
N VAL A 86 -6.32 -8.23 8.24
CA VAL A 86 -7.23 -9.32 7.90
C VAL A 86 -8.32 -9.37 8.97
N VAL A 87 -9.57 -9.21 8.54
CA VAL A 87 -10.72 -9.07 9.43
C VAL A 87 -11.78 -10.10 9.05
N THR A 88 -12.17 -10.92 10.01
CA THR A 88 -13.23 -11.92 9.91
C THR A 88 -14.47 -11.51 10.69
N ASP A 89 -14.28 -10.96 11.89
CA ASP A 89 -15.35 -10.51 12.76
C ASP A 89 -15.58 -9.00 12.64
N SER A 90 -16.82 -8.65 12.28
CA SER A 90 -17.31 -7.28 12.17
C SER A 90 -17.21 -6.46 13.45
N SER A 91 -17.25 -7.09 14.63
CA SER A 91 -17.24 -6.37 15.92
C SER A 91 -15.93 -5.59 16.13
N LYS A 92 -14.81 -6.12 15.61
CA LYS A 92 -13.47 -5.57 15.84
C LYS A 92 -13.14 -4.36 14.97
N ILE A 93 -13.93 -4.08 13.95
CA ILE A 93 -13.71 -3.00 12.96
C ILE A 93 -13.62 -1.63 13.63
N GLN A 94 -14.45 -1.35 14.63
CA GLN A 94 -14.48 -0.03 15.29
C GLN A 94 -13.18 0.32 15.99
N HIS A 95 -12.46 -0.68 16.52
CA HIS A 95 -11.20 -0.48 17.23
C HIS A 95 -10.02 -0.15 16.31
N LEU A 96 -10.15 -0.36 14.99
CA LEU A 96 -9.07 -0.21 14.02
C LEU A 96 -8.76 1.26 13.68
N THR A 97 -9.67 2.18 14.00
CA THR A 97 -9.50 3.63 13.79
C THR A 97 -8.25 4.18 14.48
N LYS A 98 -7.89 3.63 15.64
CA LYS A 98 -6.71 4.05 16.42
C LYS A 98 -5.36 3.77 15.72
N LEU A 99 -5.35 2.88 14.73
CA LEU A 99 -4.11 2.44 14.06
C LEU A 99 -3.76 3.28 12.82
N GLN A 100 -4.69 4.13 12.37
CA GLN A 100 -4.63 4.77 11.06
C GLN A 100 -3.48 5.79 10.89
N ASN A 101 -2.96 6.32 11.99
CA ASN A 101 -1.92 7.36 11.99
C ASN A 101 -0.49 6.81 12.13
N HIS A 102 -0.32 5.49 12.21
CA HIS A 102 0.99 4.85 12.43
C HIS A 102 1.66 4.33 11.15
N PHE A 103 0.90 4.27 10.05
CA PHE A 103 1.35 3.75 8.76
C PHE A 103 0.89 4.70 7.66
N ASP A 104 1.68 4.86 6.60
CA ASP A 104 1.35 5.73 5.47
C ASP A 104 0.09 5.27 4.73
N ILE A 105 -0.09 3.96 4.59
CA ILE A 105 -1.25 3.36 3.92
C ILE A 105 -1.95 2.38 4.85
N ILE A 106 -3.28 2.46 4.91
CA ILE A 106 -4.11 1.48 5.61
C ILE A 106 -4.92 0.67 4.60
N ALA A 107 -4.72 -0.65 4.67
CA ALA A 107 -5.44 -1.62 3.89
C ALA A 107 -6.22 -2.59 4.78
N ILE A 108 -7.39 -3.03 4.30
CA ILE A 108 -8.18 -4.07 4.97
C ILE A 108 -8.44 -5.22 4.02
N GLN A 109 -8.32 -6.44 4.54
CA GLN A 109 -8.65 -7.67 3.86
C GLN A 109 -9.87 -8.32 4.54
N PRO A 110 -11.10 -8.00 4.09
CA PRO A 110 -12.31 -8.53 4.70
C PRO A 110 -12.55 -9.99 4.28
N GLN A 111 -12.86 -10.87 5.24
CA GLN A 111 -13.22 -12.26 4.98
C GLN A 111 -14.73 -12.52 4.92
N THR A 112 -15.57 -11.53 5.24
CA THR A 112 -17.04 -11.66 5.17
C THR A 112 -17.66 -10.45 4.47
N GLU A 113 -18.85 -10.62 3.86
CA GLU A 113 -19.55 -9.51 3.20
C GLU A 113 -19.88 -8.38 4.18
N LYS A 114 -20.26 -8.76 5.42
CA LYS A 114 -20.55 -7.81 6.49
C LYS A 114 -19.31 -6.98 6.87
N CYS A 115 -18.14 -7.62 6.95
CA CYS A 115 -16.89 -6.89 7.19
C CYS A 115 -16.58 -5.93 6.04
N LEU A 116 -16.71 -6.37 4.78
CA LEU A 116 -16.51 -5.51 3.63
C LEU A 116 -17.40 -4.25 3.69
N GLN A 117 -18.69 -4.41 3.96
CA GLN A 117 -19.64 -3.30 4.06
C GLN A 117 -19.27 -2.34 5.18
N LEU A 118 -19.04 -2.85 6.40
CA LEU A 118 -18.71 -2.03 7.57
C LEU A 118 -17.37 -1.31 7.44
N THR A 119 -16.39 -1.96 6.82
CA THR A 119 -15.12 -1.34 6.48
C THR A 119 -15.33 -0.14 5.56
N ILE A 120 -16.14 -0.27 4.51
CA ILE A 120 -16.41 0.84 3.58
C ILE A 120 -17.20 1.96 4.27
N THR A 121 -18.15 1.64 5.15
CA THR A 121 -19.00 2.67 5.77
C THR A 121 -18.31 3.42 6.90
N ASN A 122 -17.57 2.70 7.77
CA ASN A 122 -17.17 3.21 9.08
C ASN A 122 -15.68 3.51 9.21
N LEU A 123 -14.84 3.10 8.25
CA LEU A 123 -13.39 3.30 8.34
C LEU A 123 -12.87 4.16 7.19
N ASP A 124 -11.96 5.05 7.55
CA ASP A 124 -11.14 5.82 6.62
C ASP A 124 -9.92 4.99 6.22
N ILE A 125 -10.08 4.21 5.15
CA ILE A 125 -9.03 3.36 4.57
C ILE A 125 -8.69 3.79 3.14
N ASP A 126 -7.51 3.40 2.67
CA ASP A 126 -7.06 3.76 1.32
C ASP A 126 -7.29 2.62 0.32
N LEU A 127 -7.18 1.38 0.81
CA LEU A 127 -7.08 0.20 -0.03
C LEU A 127 -7.86 -0.98 0.57
N ILE A 128 -8.60 -1.71 -0.26
CA ILE A 128 -9.18 -3.01 0.10
C ILE A 128 -8.39 -4.08 -0.62
N SER A 129 -7.74 -4.96 0.14
CA SER A 129 -7.08 -6.15 -0.38
C SER A 129 -8.05 -7.32 -0.34
N LEU A 130 -7.97 -8.21 -1.32
CA LEU A 130 -8.76 -9.44 -1.34
C LEU A 130 -7.82 -10.64 -1.40
N ASN A 131 -8.16 -11.71 -0.67
CA ASN A 131 -7.47 -12.98 -0.86
C ASN A 131 -7.96 -13.60 -2.18
N LEU A 132 -7.15 -13.46 -3.23
CA LEU A 132 -7.48 -13.96 -4.55
C LEU A 132 -7.10 -15.45 -4.73
N SER A 133 -6.40 -16.06 -3.77
CA SER A 133 -5.95 -17.46 -3.88
C SER A 133 -7.05 -18.49 -3.65
N THR A 134 -7.99 -18.17 -2.78
CA THR A 134 -9.13 -19.02 -2.44
C THR A 134 -10.40 -18.46 -3.06
N ARG A 135 -11.43 -19.30 -3.21
CA ARG A 135 -12.74 -18.81 -3.63
C ARG A 135 -13.24 -17.78 -2.62
N LEU A 136 -13.60 -16.58 -3.07
CA LEU A 136 -14.14 -15.56 -2.17
C LEU A 136 -15.41 -16.09 -1.48
N PRO A 137 -15.52 -15.91 -0.15
CA PRO A 137 -16.65 -16.43 0.63
C PRO A 137 -17.95 -15.63 0.41
N PHE A 138 -17.91 -14.53 -0.34
CA PHE A 138 -19.05 -13.69 -0.66
C PHE A 138 -18.99 -13.18 -2.10
N PHE A 139 -20.14 -12.74 -2.62
CA PHE A 139 -20.24 -12.20 -3.96
C PHE A 139 -19.96 -10.69 -3.99
N LEU A 140 -19.09 -10.23 -4.89
CA LEU A 140 -18.82 -8.80 -5.08
C LEU A 140 -19.98 -8.12 -5.82
N LYS A 141 -20.85 -7.45 -5.05
CA LYS A 141 -22.00 -6.69 -5.55
C LYS A 141 -21.55 -5.31 -6.03
N HIS A 142 -22.02 -4.90 -7.22
CA HIS A 142 -21.66 -3.62 -7.83
C HIS A 142 -21.95 -2.42 -6.92
N LYS A 143 -23.08 -2.43 -6.19
CA LYS A 143 -23.45 -1.35 -5.27
C LYS A 143 -22.39 -1.11 -4.18
N ILE A 144 -21.91 -2.19 -3.54
CA ILE A 144 -20.93 -2.11 -2.44
C ILE A 144 -19.57 -1.63 -2.98
N ILE A 145 -19.12 -2.22 -4.08
CA ILE A 145 -17.84 -1.88 -4.71
C ILE A 145 -17.86 -0.44 -5.27
N GLY A 146 -18.97 -0.04 -5.89
CA GLY A 146 -19.19 1.32 -6.38
C GLY A 146 -19.10 2.36 -5.27
N MET A 147 -19.77 2.13 -4.14
CA MET A 147 -19.70 3.00 -2.95
C MET A 147 -18.26 3.16 -2.44
N ALA A 148 -17.46 2.09 -2.40
CA ALA A 148 -16.06 2.17 -2.00
C ALA A 148 -15.24 3.05 -2.98
N ILE A 149 -15.44 2.86 -4.28
CA ILE A 149 -14.74 3.64 -5.31
C ILE A 149 -15.11 5.12 -5.25
N GLU A 150 -16.38 5.44 -5.01
CA GLU A 150 -16.89 6.82 -4.83
C GLU A 150 -16.29 7.48 -3.60
N LYS A 151 -16.12 6.74 -2.50
CA LYS A 151 -15.37 7.18 -1.31
C LYS A 151 -13.87 7.35 -1.53
N GLY A 152 -13.34 7.02 -2.72
CA GLY A 152 -11.93 7.12 -3.03
C GLY A 152 -11.11 5.86 -2.73
N ILE A 153 -11.70 4.84 -2.09
CA ILE A 153 -11.04 3.57 -1.77
C ILE A 153 -10.73 2.80 -3.06
N LYS A 154 -9.56 2.18 -3.13
CA LYS A 154 -9.15 1.34 -4.27
C LYS A 154 -9.15 -0.14 -3.90
N PHE A 155 -9.30 -1.00 -4.90
CA PHE A 155 -9.21 -2.44 -4.73
C PHE A 155 -7.88 -2.95 -5.27
N GLU A 156 -7.19 -3.73 -4.45
CA GLU A 156 -5.89 -4.31 -4.79
C GLU A 156 -6.04 -5.66 -5.49
N ILE A 157 -5.29 -5.83 -6.57
CA ILE A 157 -5.04 -7.10 -7.25
C ILE A 157 -3.57 -7.45 -7.00
N CYS A 158 -3.32 -8.33 -6.04
CA CYS A 158 -1.99 -8.88 -5.78
C CYS A 158 -1.69 -9.97 -6.83
N TYR A 159 -0.75 -9.74 -7.74
CA TYR A 159 -0.49 -10.68 -8.83
C TYR A 159 0.36 -11.89 -8.43
N ASN A 160 1.04 -11.88 -7.27
CA ASN A 160 1.89 -13.00 -6.86
C ASN A 160 1.10 -14.33 -6.73
N TRP A 161 -0.21 -14.27 -6.44
CA TRP A 161 -1.09 -15.43 -6.48
C TRP A 161 -1.10 -16.17 -7.84
N LEU A 162 -0.88 -15.45 -8.94
CA LEU A 162 -0.79 -16.02 -10.28
C LEU A 162 0.59 -16.66 -10.55
N ILE A 163 1.66 -16.09 -10.00
CA ILE A 163 3.05 -16.51 -10.28
C ILE A 163 3.44 -17.69 -9.40
N SER A 164 3.37 -17.50 -8.08
CA SER A 164 3.92 -18.44 -7.10
C SER A 164 2.87 -19.43 -6.57
N GLY A 165 1.58 -19.14 -6.78
CA GLY A 165 0.51 -19.80 -6.04
C GLY A 165 0.67 -19.63 -4.53
N SER A 166 0.05 -20.52 -3.75
CA SER A 166 0.38 -20.70 -2.34
C SER A 166 1.57 -21.65 -2.30
N ILE A 167 2.80 -21.12 -2.34
CA ILE A 167 4.02 -21.87 -2.02
C ILE A 167 5.17 -20.87 -1.81
N GLY A 168 5.57 -20.74 -0.54
CA GLY A 168 6.98 -20.93 -0.24
C GLY A 168 7.25 -22.43 -0.41
N TYR A 169 8.15 -22.76 -1.33
CA TYR A 169 8.83 -24.05 -1.52
C TYR A 169 8.27 -25.34 -0.87
N ASP A 170 7.04 -25.78 -1.17
CA ASP A 170 6.59 -27.15 -0.83
C ASP A 170 5.80 -27.80 -1.98
N GLY A 171 6.21 -29.00 -2.40
CA GLY A 171 5.95 -29.63 -3.70
C GLY A 171 4.51 -30.04 -4.05
N ASN A 172 3.48 -29.44 -3.46
CA ASN A 172 2.09 -29.80 -3.72
C ASN A 172 1.50 -29.05 -4.93
N HIS A 173 1.96 -29.43 -6.13
CA HIS A 173 1.53 -28.87 -7.43
C HIS A 173 0.01 -28.94 -7.70
N ALA A 174 -0.73 -29.82 -7.03
CA ALA A 174 -2.18 -29.98 -7.19
C ALA A 174 -2.97 -28.70 -6.82
N ASN A 175 -2.49 -27.89 -5.87
CA ASN A 175 -3.18 -26.69 -5.42
C ASN A 175 -2.91 -25.45 -6.30
N LEU A 176 -1.85 -25.44 -7.10
CA LEU A 176 -1.45 -24.27 -7.89
C LEU A 176 -2.49 -23.94 -8.97
N GLN A 177 -3.00 -24.97 -9.67
CA GLN A 177 -4.01 -24.77 -10.72
C GLN A 177 -5.34 -24.27 -10.15
N LEU A 178 -5.72 -24.77 -8.98
CA LEU A 178 -6.90 -24.30 -8.26
C LEU A 178 -6.75 -22.83 -7.84
N ILE A 179 -5.58 -22.44 -7.35
CA ILE A 179 -5.28 -21.06 -6.96
C ILE A 179 -5.34 -20.12 -8.16
N LYS A 180 -4.76 -20.51 -9.30
CA LYS A 180 -4.86 -19.73 -10.55
C LYS A 180 -6.31 -19.60 -11.01
N LYS A 181 -7.09 -20.69 -10.98
CA LYS A 181 -8.51 -20.67 -11.31
C LYS A 181 -9.29 -19.72 -10.39
N ASN A 182 -9.05 -19.79 -9.08
CA ASN A 182 -9.67 -18.88 -8.11
C ASN A 182 -9.26 -17.43 -8.37
N PHE A 183 -7.97 -17.18 -8.62
CA PHE A 183 -7.45 -15.86 -8.96
C PHE A 183 -8.19 -15.25 -10.16
N PHE A 184 -8.27 -15.97 -11.28
CA PHE A 184 -8.99 -15.49 -12.45
C PHE A 184 -10.47 -15.23 -12.15
N ASN A 185 -11.16 -16.16 -11.50
CA ASN A 185 -12.58 -16.00 -11.17
C ASN A 185 -12.84 -14.78 -10.27
N ASN A 186 -12.04 -14.62 -9.22
CA ASN A 186 -12.18 -13.53 -8.26
C ASN A 186 -11.85 -12.17 -8.90
N VAL A 187 -10.79 -12.12 -9.72
CA VAL A 187 -10.39 -10.89 -10.41
C VAL A 187 -11.44 -10.49 -11.45
N LEU A 188 -11.96 -11.43 -12.25
CA LEU A 188 -13.05 -11.15 -13.19
C LEU A 188 -14.31 -10.66 -12.48
N GLN A 189 -14.63 -11.26 -11.33
CA GLN A 189 -15.74 -10.81 -10.50
C GLN A 189 -15.53 -9.37 -9.99
N LEU A 190 -14.32 -9.03 -9.58
CA LEU A 190 -13.94 -7.69 -9.13
C LEU A 190 -13.97 -6.67 -10.28
N ILE A 191 -13.44 -7.01 -11.46
CA ILE A 191 -13.47 -6.14 -12.65
C ILE A 191 -14.92 -5.84 -13.05
N ARG A 192 -15.77 -6.87 -13.09
CA ARG A 192 -17.21 -6.70 -13.35
C ARG A 192 -17.88 -5.82 -12.30
N ALA A 193 -17.66 -6.09 -11.01
CA ALA A 193 -18.30 -5.35 -9.92
C ALA A 193 -17.82 -3.89 -9.82
N SER A 194 -16.56 -3.62 -10.17
CA SER A 194 -15.98 -2.28 -10.17
C SER A 194 -16.22 -1.49 -11.47
N ARG A 195 -16.78 -2.14 -12.51
CA ARG A 195 -16.81 -1.60 -13.89
C ARG A 195 -15.40 -1.16 -14.35
N SER A 196 -14.39 -1.97 -14.00
CA SER A 196 -12.97 -1.75 -14.28
C SER A 196 -12.39 -0.44 -13.70
N ARG A 197 -13.00 0.13 -12.66
CA ARG A 197 -12.55 1.37 -12.01
C ARG A 197 -11.92 1.10 -10.67
N GLY A 198 -11.03 2.00 -10.24
CA GLY A 198 -10.49 2.00 -8.89
C GLY A 198 -9.68 0.75 -8.52
N LEU A 199 -9.03 0.13 -9.51
CA LEU A 199 -8.19 -1.05 -9.32
C LEU A 199 -6.72 -0.63 -9.21
N VAL A 200 -5.97 -1.31 -8.35
CA VAL A 200 -4.53 -1.16 -8.19
C VAL A 200 -3.90 -2.54 -8.28
N VAL A 201 -2.74 -2.63 -8.93
CA VAL A 201 -1.96 -3.87 -8.96
C VAL A 201 -0.75 -3.72 -8.06
N SER A 202 -0.44 -4.78 -7.33
CA SER A 202 0.72 -4.85 -6.43
C SER A 202 1.40 -6.21 -6.55
N SER A 203 2.67 -6.28 -6.15
CA SER A 203 3.43 -7.52 -6.27
C SER A 203 3.01 -8.54 -5.23
N GLY A 204 3.08 -8.23 -3.93
CA GLY A 204 2.98 -9.21 -2.85
C GLY A 204 4.11 -10.23 -2.89
N ALA A 205 5.26 -9.85 -3.47
CA ALA A 205 6.40 -10.73 -3.70
C ALA A 205 7.30 -10.82 -2.46
N SER A 206 7.44 -12.01 -1.89
CA SER A 206 8.39 -12.26 -0.80
C SER A 206 9.81 -12.51 -1.31
N GLN A 207 9.94 -12.87 -2.59
CA GLN A 207 11.22 -13.19 -3.24
C GLN A 207 11.45 -12.35 -4.49
N PRO A 208 12.72 -12.04 -4.83
CA PRO A 208 13.05 -11.27 -6.04
C PRO A 208 12.52 -11.89 -7.33
N LEU A 209 12.54 -13.22 -7.43
CA LEU A 209 12.12 -14.00 -8.60
C LEU A 209 10.62 -13.87 -8.92
N GLN A 210 9.83 -13.41 -7.96
CA GLN A 210 8.38 -13.24 -8.10
C GLN A 210 8.02 -11.86 -8.68
N LEU A 211 8.98 -10.93 -8.75
CA LEU A 211 8.76 -9.59 -9.30
C LEU A 211 8.63 -9.63 -10.82
N ARG A 212 7.83 -8.71 -11.37
CA ARG A 212 7.61 -8.57 -12.81
C ARG A 212 7.73 -7.10 -13.20
N ASN A 213 8.15 -6.86 -14.43
CA ASN A 213 8.19 -5.51 -14.95
C ASN A 213 6.75 -5.01 -15.20
N SER A 214 6.59 -3.70 -15.39
CA SER A 214 5.27 -3.10 -15.62
C SER A 214 4.61 -3.56 -16.95
N ASN A 215 5.39 -3.90 -17.97
CA ASN A 215 4.86 -4.36 -19.26
C ASN A 215 4.21 -5.75 -19.14
N ASP A 216 4.84 -6.67 -18.40
CA ASP A 216 4.32 -8.01 -18.13
C ASP A 216 3.00 -7.92 -17.36
N ILE A 217 2.95 -7.02 -16.37
CA ILE A 217 1.73 -6.73 -15.61
C ILE A 217 0.63 -6.19 -16.55
N LEU A 218 0.97 -5.29 -17.48
CA LEU A 218 0.00 -4.76 -18.45
C LEU A 218 -0.55 -5.84 -19.38
N ILE A 219 0.27 -6.82 -19.77
CA ILE A 219 -0.17 -7.96 -20.57
C ILE A 219 -1.17 -8.79 -19.75
N ILE A 220 -0.87 -9.10 -18.49
CA ILE A 220 -1.78 -9.82 -17.59
C ILE A 220 -3.12 -9.07 -17.46
N LEU A 221 -3.09 -7.76 -17.21
CA LEU A 221 -4.30 -6.95 -17.10
C LEU A 221 -5.12 -6.92 -18.40
N LYS A 222 -4.46 -6.87 -19.55
CA LYS A 222 -5.13 -6.96 -20.85
C LYS A 222 -5.81 -8.32 -21.04
N THR A 223 -5.16 -9.42 -20.65
CA THR A 223 -5.77 -10.76 -20.70
C THR A 223 -6.98 -10.91 -19.77
N LEU A 224 -7.02 -10.16 -18.67
CA LEU A 224 -8.15 -10.09 -17.74
C LEU A 224 -9.31 -9.20 -18.23
N GLY A 225 -9.19 -8.63 -19.43
CA GLY A 225 -10.25 -7.82 -20.05
C GLY A 225 -10.20 -6.33 -19.71
N LEU A 226 -9.09 -5.82 -19.17
CA LEU A 226 -8.89 -4.38 -19.02
C LEU A 226 -8.36 -3.76 -20.31
N ASP A 227 -8.87 -2.58 -20.66
CA ASP A 227 -8.32 -1.79 -21.74
C ASP A 227 -6.93 -1.24 -21.38
N LYS A 228 -6.15 -0.89 -22.40
CA LYS A 228 -4.77 -0.39 -22.23
C LYS A 228 -4.69 0.84 -21.31
N SER A 229 -5.69 1.73 -21.36
CA SER A 229 -5.68 2.96 -20.57
C SER A 229 -5.94 2.67 -19.08
N ARG A 230 -6.94 1.84 -18.78
CA ARG A 230 -7.26 1.42 -17.40
C ARG A 230 -6.18 0.52 -16.83
N GLY A 231 -5.65 -0.40 -17.64
CA GLY A 231 -4.49 -1.23 -17.27
C GLY A 231 -3.29 -0.38 -16.86
N LYS A 232 -2.93 0.63 -17.67
CA LYS A 232 -1.85 1.57 -17.34
C LYS A 232 -2.15 2.36 -16.06
N SER A 233 -3.39 2.80 -15.88
CA SER A 233 -3.82 3.54 -14.68
C SER A 233 -3.67 2.71 -13.40
N CYS A 234 -3.83 1.38 -13.46
CA CYS A 234 -3.69 0.49 -12.30
C CYS A 234 -2.25 0.42 -11.74
N VAL A 235 -1.24 0.73 -12.56
CA VAL A 235 0.20 0.65 -12.20
C VAL A 235 0.82 2.05 -11.98
N THR A 236 0.13 3.10 -12.43
CA THR A 236 0.63 4.49 -12.39
C THR A 236 -0.24 5.37 -11.50
N VAL A 237 -1.36 5.86 -12.01
CA VAL A 237 -2.19 6.91 -11.38
C VAL A 237 -2.96 6.40 -10.15
N ASN A 238 -3.52 5.19 -10.20
CA ASN A 238 -4.31 4.67 -9.08
C ASN A 238 -3.45 4.42 -7.84
N PRO A 239 -2.28 3.76 -7.90
CA PRO A 239 -1.45 3.57 -6.71
C PRO A 239 -0.87 4.89 -6.18
N GLU A 240 -0.55 5.85 -7.05
CA GLU A 240 -0.18 7.20 -6.65
C GLU A 240 -1.28 7.86 -5.81
N ARG A 241 -2.54 7.77 -6.26
CA ARG A 241 -3.69 8.32 -5.51
C ARG A 241 -3.89 7.64 -4.15
N VAL A 242 -3.64 6.34 -4.05
CA VAL A 242 -3.70 5.62 -2.76
C VAL A 242 -2.64 6.17 -1.81
N LEU A 243 -1.41 6.33 -2.30
CA LEU A 243 -0.31 6.87 -1.51
C LEU A 243 -0.61 8.29 -1.04
N VAL A 244 -1.03 9.18 -1.95
CA VAL A 244 -1.36 10.57 -1.62
C VAL A 244 -2.50 10.65 -0.61
N ASN A 245 -3.55 9.83 -0.76
CA ASN A 245 -4.66 9.81 0.19
C ASN A 245 -4.22 9.40 1.60
N GLY A 246 -3.40 8.36 1.71
CA GLY A 246 -2.85 7.90 2.97
C GLY A 246 -1.94 8.94 3.63
N ARG A 247 -1.12 9.63 2.83
CA ARG A 247 -0.24 10.72 3.31
C ARG A 247 -1.04 11.94 3.77
N LEU A 248 -2.09 12.31 3.06
CA LEU A 248 -3.00 13.37 3.48
C LEU A 248 -3.69 13.04 4.80
N ARG A 249 -4.05 11.79 5.06
CA ARG A 249 -4.64 11.39 6.36
C ARG A 249 -3.72 11.75 7.54
N ILE A 250 -2.41 11.64 7.36
CA ILE A 250 -1.41 11.83 8.43
C ILE A 250 -0.90 13.26 8.48
N LYS A 251 -0.58 13.84 7.31
CA LYS A 251 0.11 15.13 7.18
C LYS A 251 -0.81 16.33 7.00
N SER A 252 -2.13 16.12 6.94
CA SER A 252 -3.07 17.20 6.73
C SER A 252 -4.22 17.16 7.72
N TYR A 253 -4.75 18.34 8.01
CA TYR A 253 -6.02 18.45 8.69
C TYR A 253 -7.14 18.31 7.65
N LYS A 254 -7.86 17.18 7.67
CA LYS A 254 -9.03 16.92 6.80
C LYS A 254 -8.79 17.23 5.31
N GLN A 255 -7.57 17.02 4.81
CA GLN A 255 -7.19 17.30 3.42
C GLN A 255 -7.31 18.78 3.01
N THR A 256 -7.40 19.73 3.96
CA THR A 256 -7.49 21.16 3.65
C THR A 256 -6.17 21.91 3.88
N ILE A 257 -5.41 21.53 4.91
CA ILE A 257 -4.15 22.19 5.28
C ILE A 257 -3.09 21.12 5.54
N SER A 258 -1.98 21.14 4.79
CA SER A 258 -0.82 20.27 5.03
C SER A 258 0.19 20.95 5.96
N VAL A 259 0.80 20.18 6.86
CA VAL A 259 1.73 20.69 7.89
C VAL A 259 3.09 21.13 7.30
N ASN A 260 3.45 20.65 6.11
CA ASN A 260 4.69 21.01 5.42
C ASN A 260 4.42 21.70 4.08
N ASN A 261 5.37 22.55 3.66
CA ASN A 261 5.49 23.09 2.29
C ASN A 261 5.91 22.01 1.26
N ASP A 262 5.76 20.73 1.59
CA ASP A 262 6.02 19.61 0.69
C ASP A 262 5.00 19.70 -0.45
N VAL A 263 5.36 20.39 -1.53
CA VAL A 263 4.53 20.53 -2.73
C VAL A 263 4.24 19.14 -3.35
N ASN A 264 5.02 18.13 -2.98
CA ASN A 264 4.93 16.78 -3.53
C ASN A 264 4.79 15.72 -2.42
N LEU A 265 3.54 15.34 -2.08
CA LEU A 265 3.20 14.33 -1.05
C LEU A 265 3.70 12.90 -1.39
N GLY A 266 4.19 12.69 -2.62
CA GLY A 266 4.84 11.45 -3.05
C GLY A 266 6.33 11.38 -2.71
N GLU A 267 6.94 12.45 -2.19
CA GLU A 267 8.34 12.49 -1.78
C GLU A 267 8.48 12.33 -0.25
N ASN A 268 9.54 11.63 0.18
CA ASN A 268 9.90 11.44 1.60
C ASN A 268 11.26 12.06 1.95
N ASP A 269 11.83 12.87 1.05
CA ASP A 269 13.21 13.38 1.18
C ASP A 269 13.41 14.33 2.36
N CYS A 270 12.33 14.94 2.85
CA CYS A 270 12.37 15.94 3.92
C CYS A 270 11.98 15.41 5.30
N GLU A 271 11.74 14.10 5.46
CA GLU A 271 11.28 13.54 6.74
C GLU A 271 12.45 13.15 7.66
N ASN A 272 12.61 13.90 8.77
CA ASN A 272 13.45 13.47 9.89
C ASN A 272 12.77 12.30 10.62
N GLN A 273 13.19 11.07 10.31
CA GLN A 273 12.57 9.83 10.82
C GLN A 273 12.65 9.66 12.36
N VAL A 274 13.39 10.51 13.08
CA VAL A 274 13.64 10.42 14.53
C VAL A 274 12.80 11.41 15.36
N LYS A 275 12.23 12.46 14.75
CA LYS A 275 11.44 13.49 15.48
C LYS A 275 10.03 13.58 14.90
N LYS A 276 9.05 13.10 15.66
CA LYS A 276 7.59 13.24 15.39
C LYS A 276 7.05 14.67 15.54
N SER A 277 7.89 15.66 15.85
CA SER A 277 7.48 17.05 15.77
C SER A 277 7.60 17.49 14.31
N ASP A 278 6.48 17.46 13.58
CA ASP A 278 6.36 17.89 12.17
C ASP A 278 6.67 19.39 11.93
N LEU A 279 7.13 20.10 12.95
CA LEU A 279 7.58 21.49 12.81
C LEU A 279 8.99 21.51 12.21
N GLN A 280 9.05 21.47 10.89
CA GLN A 280 10.28 21.80 10.19
C GLN A 280 10.52 23.31 10.35
N GLY A 281 11.65 23.69 10.94
CA GLY A 281 12.00 25.09 11.11
C GLY A 281 12.07 25.78 9.75
N TYR A 282 11.10 26.66 9.47
CA TYR A 282 11.10 27.43 8.22
C TYR A 282 12.15 28.52 8.30
N LYS A 283 13.31 28.33 7.63
CA LYS A 283 14.26 29.42 7.42
C LYS A 283 13.71 30.34 6.34
N ARG A 284 13.15 31.47 6.76
CA ARG A 284 12.60 32.49 5.87
C ARG A 284 13.66 32.88 4.82
N LYS A 285 13.37 32.63 3.54
CA LYS A 285 14.27 33.01 2.45
C LYS A 285 14.33 34.53 2.39
N LEU A 286 15.50 35.09 2.08
CA LEU A 286 15.67 36.53 1.93
C LEU A 286 14.69 37.11 0.90
N THR A 287 14.33 36.34 -0.14
CA THR A 287 13.33 36.71 -1.15
C THR A 287 11.93 36.94 -0.61
N ASP A 288 11.62 36.40 0.57
CA ASP A 288 10.30 36.50 1.20
C ASP A 288 10.26 37.61 2.26
N THR A 289 11.37 38.30 2.48
CA THR A 289 11.43 39.54 3.25
C THR A 289 11.20 40.73 2.34
N ASP A 290 10.60 41.80 2.86
CA ASP A 290 10.34 43.00 2.07
C ASP A 290 11.65 43.61 1.53
N THR A 291 12.74 43.48 2.29
CA THR A 291 14.10 43.85 1.87
C THR A 291 14.59 43.05 0.66
N GLY A 292 14.38 41.72 0.61
CA GLY A 292 14.78 40.93 -0.55
C GLY A 292 13.88 41.11 -1.76
N LYS A 293 12.59 41.42 -1.57
CA LYS A 293 11.70 41.83 -2.68
C LYS A 293 12.15 43.15 -3.30
N LEU A 294 12.58 44.11 -2.48
CA LEU A 294 13.16 45.38 -2.94
C LEU A 294 14.47 45.15 -3.71
N LEU A 295 15.37 44.31 -3.20
CA LEU A 295 16.63 43.96 -3.87
C LEU A 295 16.42 43.23 -5.22
N LYS A 296 15.33 42.46 -5.35
CA LYS A 296 14.96 41.79 -6.62
C LYS A 296 14.45 42.80 -7.66
N LYS A 297 13.68 43.80 -7.22
CA LYS A 297 13.24 44.93 -8.07
C LYS A 297 14.40 45.77 -8.60
N PHE A 298 15.53 45.86 -7.89
CA PHE A 298 16.73 46.57 -8.35
C PHE A 298 17.60 45.79 -9.35
N LYS A 299 17.39 44.48 -9.48
CA LYS A 299 18.13 43.61 -10.42
C LYS A 299 17.35 43.31 -11.71
N SER A 300 16.18 43.92 -11.89
CA SER A 300 15.36 43.85 -13.10
C SER A 300 15.56 45.13 -13.90
#